data_AF-A0AAN7YNB6-F1
#
_entry.id   AF-A0AAN7YNB6-F1
#
_cell.length_a   1.000
_cell.length_b   1.000
_cell.length_c   1.000
_cell.angle_alpha   90.00
_cell.angle_beta   90.00
_cell.angle_gamma   90.00
#
_symmetry.space_group_name_H-M   'P 1'
#
loop_
_entity.id
_entity.type
_entity.pdbx_description
1 polymer ?
#
loop_
_entity_poly.entity_id
_entity_poly.type
_entity_poly.pdbx_seq_one_letter_code
_entity_poly.pdbx_strand_id
1 'polypeptide(L)'
;MENERGDLVDLYVPRKCSATNRIIQAKDHASVQLSVGKVDESGRYTGENQVYALCGFVRAMGESDDCVNRLTQRDGFLKGVWSASR
;
A
#
# COMPACT_ATOMS: atom_id res chain seq x y z
N MET A 1 5.97 -7.31 -19.20
CA MET A 1 6.65 -8.22 -20.14
C MET A 1 6.80 -7.48 -21.45
N GLU A 2 7.98 -7.50 -22.01
CA GLU A 2 8.29 -6.85 -23.29
C GLU A 2 8.59 -7.93 -24.34
N ASN A 3 8.25 -7.65 -25.60
CA ASN A 3 8.67 -8.49 -26.73
C ASN A 3 10.13 -8.20 -27.15
N GLU A 4 10.65 -8.90 -28.15
CA GLU A 4 12.01 -8.68 -28.69
C GLU A 4 12.24 -7.28 -29.30
N ARG A 5 11.17 -6.54 -29.59
CA ARG A 5 11.20 -5.16 -30.11
C ARG A 5 11.12 -4.11 -29.01
N GLY A 6 10.96 -4.51 -27.74
CA GLY A 6 10.82 -3.62 -26.59
C GLY A 6 9.38 -3.14 -26.34
N ASP A 7 8.38 -3.69 -27.02
CA ASP A 7 6.98 -3.30 -26.80
C ASP A 7 6.40 -4.02 -25.59
N LEU A 8 5.69 -3.30 -24.72
CA LEU A 8 4.93 -3.87 -23.62
C LEU A 8 3.74 -4.67 -24.18
N VAL A 9 3.76 -5.99 -23.97
CA VAL A 9 2.71 -6.90 -24.49
C VAL A 9 1.60 -7.20 -23.49
N ASP A 10 1.77 -6.81 -22.22
CA ASP A 10 0.78 -7.06 -21.18
C ASP A 10 -0.39 -6.07 -21.27
N LEU A 11 -1.62 -6.54 -21.04
CA LEU A 11 -2.82 -5.69 -21.00
C LEU A 11 -2.73 -4.61 -19.90
N TYR A 12 -2.12 -4.94 -18.76
CA TYR A 12 -1.85 -4.02 -17.66
C TYR A 12 -0.79 -4.60 -16.73
N VAL A 13 -0.10 -3.72 -15.99
CA VAL A 13 0.78 -4.13 -14.89
C VAL A 13 -0.03 -4.07 -13.58
N PRO A 14 -0.20 -5.20 -12.87
CA PRO A 14 -1.08 -5.23 -11.70
C PRO A 14 -0.49 -4.51 -10.49
N ARG A 15 -1.37 -4.11 -9.58
CA ARG A 15 -0.98 -3.52 -8.29
C ARG A 15 -0.31 -4.57 -7.39
N LYS A 16 0.60 -4.11 -6.54
CA LYS A 16 1.23 -4.92 -5.50
C LYS A 16 0.80 -4.47 -4.11
N CYS A 17 0.63 -5.41 -3.20
CA CYS A 17 0.38 -5.14 -1.79
C CYS A 17 1.62 -4.46 -1.18
N SER A 18 1.42 -3.29 -0.59
CA SER A 18 2.48 -2.49 0.05
C SER A 18 3.13 -3.23 1.23
N ALA A 19 2.41 -4.14 1.88
CA ALA A 19 2.91 -4.88 3.03
C ALA A 19 3.75 -6.10 2.65
N THR A 20 3.36 -6.86 1.63
CA THR A 20 3.91 -8.19 1.31
C THR A 20 4.52 -8.31 -0.08
N ASN A 21 4.43 -7.26 -0.91
CA ASN A 21 4.80 -7.25 -2.33
C ASN A 21 4.07 -8.30 -3.21
N ARG A 22 3.06 -8.99 -2.67
CA ARG A 22 2.23 -9.91 -3.45
C ARG A 22 1.38 -9.13 -4.46
N ILE A 23 1.17 -9.72 -5.64
CA ILE A 23 0.28 -9.18 -6.66
C ILE A 23 -1.17 -9.20 -6.15
N ILE A 24 -1.88 -8.10 -6.33
CA ILE A 24 -3.32 -8.00 -6.09
C ILE A 24 -4.03 -8.39 -7.39
N GLN A 25 -4.76 -9.51 -7.34
CA GLN A 25 -5.49 -10.02 -8.50
C GLN A 25 -6.70 -9.12 -8.83
N ALA A 26 -7.12 -9.12 -10.10
CA ALA A 26 -8.26 -8.31 -10.55
C ALA A 26 -9.59 -8.66 -9.86
N LYS A 27 -9.77 -9.93 -9.47
CA LYS A 27 -10.97 -10.43 -8.76
C LYS A 27 -10.80 -10.48 -7.23
N ASP A 28 -9.72 -9.93 -6.68
CA ASP A 28 -9.57 -9.80 -5.22
C ASP A 28 -10.42 -8.63 -4.70
N HIS A 29 -11.69 -8.91 -4.45
CA HIS A 29 -12.66 -7.96 -3.89
C HIS A 29 -12.47 -7.71 -2.38
N ALA A 30 -11.59 -8.48 -1.73
CA ALA A 30 -11.20 -8.25 -0.35
C ALA A 30 -9.99 -7.30 -0.26
N SER A 31 -9.31 -6.96 -1.37
CA SER A 31 -8.25 -5.95 -1.36
C SER A 31 -8.80 -4.54 -1.14
N VAL A 32 -8.01 -3.68 -0.49
CA VAL A 32 -8.33 -2.25 -0.30
C VAL A 32 -7.17 -1.38 -0.73
N GLN A 33 -7.52 -0.15 -1.09
CA GLN A 33 -6.57 0.93 -1.27
C GLN A 33 -6.90 2.03 -0.26
N LEU A 34 -5.94 2.33 0.61
CA LEU A 34 -6.06 3.34 1.66
C LEU A 34 -5.33 4.60 1.20
N SER A 35 -6.02 5.74 1.23
CA SER A 35 -5.46 7.05 0.90
C SER A 35 -5.32 7.88 2.18
N VAL A 36 -4.08 8.19 2.55
CA VAL A 36 -3.76 9.04 3.70
C VAL A 36 -3.44 10.44 3.19
N GLY A 37 -4.25 11.42 3.57
CA GLY A 37 -4.06 12.81 3.15
C GLY A 37 -2.84 13.44 3.80
N LYS A 38 -1.98 14.05 2.99
CA LYS A 38 -0.84 14.83 3.48
C LYS A 38 -1.33 16.19 3.98
N VAL A 39 -0.81 16.61 5.13
CA VAL A 39 -1.13 17.88 5.75
C VAL A 39 0.05 18.85 5.67
N ASP A 40 -0.24 20.14 5.55
CA ASP A 40 0.75 21.21 5.64
C ASP A 40 1.06 21.57 7.11
N GLU A 41 1.94 22.55 7.31
CA GLU A 41 2.33 23.05 8.64
C GLU A 41 1.16 23.66 9.43
N SER A 42 0.11 24.09 8.75
CA SER A 42 -1.12 24.60 9.36
C SER A 42 -2.12 23.48 9.68
N GLY A 43 -1.75 22.21 9.44
CA GLY A 43 -2.60 21.05 9.64
C GLY A 43 -3.71 20.90 8.60
N ARG A 44 -3.61 21.60 7.46
CA ARG A 44 -4.61 21.55 6.38
C ARG A 44 -4.23 20.53 5.34
N TYR A 45 -5.24 19.85 4.81
CA TYR A 45 -5.05 18.90 3.72
C TYR A 45 -4.51 19.60 2.47
N THR A 46 -3.44 19.06 1.90
CA THR A 46 -2.71 19.64 0.76
C THR A 46 -3.29 19.30 -0.60
N GLY A 47 -4.25 18.36 -0.66
CA GLY A 47 -4.73 17.79 -1.92
C GLY A 47 -3.96 16.53 -2.36
N GLU A 48 -2.81 16.24 -1.75
CA GLU A 48 -2.01 15.04 -2.02
C GLU A 48 -2.30 13.91 -1.04
N ASN A 49 -2.31 12.68 -1.55
CA ASN A 49 -2.47 11.47 -0.74
C ASN A 49 -1.25 10.55 -0.85
N GLN A 50 -0.82 10.00 0.28
CA GLN A 50 -0.01 8.79 0.30
C GLN A 50 -0.93 7.57 0.21
N VAL A 51 -0.66 6.67 -0.72
CA VAL A 51 -1.54 5.52 -0.99
C VAL A 51 -0.87 4.21 -0.59
N TYR A 52 -1.63 3.36 0.12
CA TYR A 52 -1.22 2.01 0.50
C TYR A 52 -2.22 1.00 -0.05
N ALA A 53 -1.74 -0.07 -0.68
CA ALA A 53 -2.58 -1.15 -1.16
C ALA A 53 -2.39 -2.37 -0.27
N LEU A 54 -3.48 -2.93 0.27
CA LEU A 54 -3.46 -4.15 1.06
C LEU A 54 -4.25 -5.24 0.33
N CYS A 55 -3.62 -6.39 0.12
CA CYS A 55 -4.29 -7.55 -0.47
C CYS A 55 -5.29 -8.17 0.52
N GLY A 56 -6.30 -8.86 -0.02
CA GLY A 56 -7.33 -9.51 0.79
C GLY A 56 -6.77 -10.54 1.77
N PHE A 57 -5.67 -11.22 1.41
CA PHE A 57 -5.00 -12.19 2.26
C PHE A 57 -4.53 -11.59 3.61
N VAL A 58 -3.87 -10.43 3.59
CA VAL A 58 -3.39 -9.78 4.82
C VAL A 58 -4.56 -9.35 5.71
N ARG A 59 -5.65 -8.87 5.09
CA ARG A 59 -6.87 -8.47 5.81
C ARG A 59 -7.58 -9.67 6.43
N ALA A 60 -7.63 -10.80 5.73
CA ALA A 60 -8.26 -12.02 6.24
C ALA A 60 -7.50 -12.63 7.44
N MET A 61 -6.18 -12.45 7.51
CA MET A 61 -5.38 -12.92 8.66
C MET A 61 -5.44 -11.98 9.88
N GLY A 62 -6.06 -10.80 9.77
CA GLY A 62 -6.05 -9.81 10.86
C GLY A 62 -4.74 -9.03 11.00
N GLU A 63 -3.77 -9.26 10.12
CA GLU A 63 -2.45 -8.59 10.12
C GLU A 63 -2.48 -7.21 9.45
N SER A 64 -3.66 -6.72 9.05
CA SER A 64 -3.79 -5.44 8.35
C SER A 64 -3.38 -4.26 9.22
N ASP A 65 -3.73 -4.26 10.50
CA ASP A 65 -3.45 -3.14 11.41
C ASP A 65 -1.94 -2.99 11.67
N ASP A 66 -1.26 -4.08 12.06
CA ASP A 66 0.19 -4.11 12.28
C ASP A 66 0.95 -3.68 11.01
N CYS A 67 0.52 -4.17 9.84
CA CYS A 67 1.10 -3.76 8.56
C CYS A 67 0.94 -2.27 8.29
N VAL A 68 -0.22 -1.67 8.54
CA VAL A 68 -0.43 -0.23 8.34
C VAL A 68 0.43 0.56 9.31
N ASN A 69 0.45 0.23 10.60
CA ASN A 69 1.26 0.91 11.60
C ASN A 69 2.75 0.90 11.23
N ARG A 70 3.26 -0.24 10.76
CA ARG A 70 4.63 -0.37 10.28
C ARG A 70 4.91 0.50 9.04
N LEU A 71 4.01 0.48 8.05
CA LEU A 71 4.18 1.23 6.80
C LEU A 71 4.11 2.75 7.03
N THR A 72 3.12 3.22 7.78
CA THR A 72 2.93 4.63 8.06
C THR A 72 4.00 5.18 8.99
N GLN A 73 4.50 4.40 9.95
CA GLN A 73 5.65 4.79 10.76
C GLN A 73 6.94 4.88 9.92
N ARG A 74 7.17 3.92 9.01
CA ARG A 74 8.31 3.98 8.08
C ARG A 74 8.27 5.23 7.19
N ASP A 75 7.08 5.58 6.72
CA ASP A 75 6.87 6.72 5.82
C ASP A 75 6.73 8.06 6.59
N GLY A 76 6.91 8.05 7.92
CA GLY A 76 7.03 9.25 8.75
C GLY A 76 5.71 9.83 9.27
N PHE A 77 4.58 9.17 9.04
CA PHE A 77 3.26 9.63 9.51
C PHE A 77 3.00 9.29 10.97
N LEU A 78 3.59 8.21 11.49
CA LEU A 78 3.47 7.79 12.89
C LEU A 78 4.84 7.76 13.56
N LYS A 79 4.86 7.98 14.88
CA LYS A 79 6.08 7.92 15.70
C LYS A 79 5.83 7.09 16.96
N GLY A 80 6.61 6.04 17.15
CA GLY A 80 6.62 5.23 18.38
C GLY A 80 5.41 4.29 18.55
N VAL A 81 4.67 4.01 17.48
CA VAL A 81 3.48 3.13 17.50
C VAL A 81 3.87 1.68 17.23
N TRP A 82 4.83 1.44 16.33
CA TRP A 82 5.27 0.10 15.92
C TRP A 82 6.71 -0.19 16.37
N SER A 83 6.99 -1.44 16.75
CA SER A 83 8.33 -1.94 17.12
C SER A 83 8.65 -3.21 16.35
N ALA A 84 9.90 -3.32 15.87
CA ALA A 84 10.40 -4.53 15.22
C ALA A 84 10.70 -5.66 16.22
N SER A 85 10.97 -5.31 17.48
CA SER A 85 11.10 -6.27 18.57
C SER A 85 9.72 -6.49 19.17
N ARG A 86 9.26 -7.74 19.20
CA ARG A 86 8.12 -8.18 20.01
C ARG A 86 8.62 -8.82 21.31
#